data_AF-A0A9N7JPE3-F1
#
_entry.id   AF-A0A9N7JPE3-F1
#
_cell.length_a   1.000
_cell.length_b   1.000
_cell.length_c   1.000
_cell.angle_alpha   90.00
_cell.angle_beta   90.00
_cell.angle_gamma   90.00
#
_symmetry.space_group_name_H-M   'P 1'
#
loop_
_entity.id
_entity.type
_entity.pdbx_description
1 polymer ?
#
loop_
_entity_poly.entity_id
_entity_poly.type
_entity_poly.pdbx_seq_one_letter_code
_entity_poly.pdbx_strand_id
1 'polypeptide(L)' 'MKKLSEAENLSLAAILKMEKNGLIMQKAIDSLISDEDLKRQSEASILATEGRIKGIQKFIEDNNL' A
#
# COMPACT_ATOMS: atom_id res chain seq x y z
N MET A 1 1.24 -22.52 -3.36
CA MET A 1 2.53 -21.83 -3.61
C MET A 1 3.65 -22.55 -2.88
N LYS A 2 4.91 -22.35 -3.27
CA LYS A 2 6.04 -22.73 -2.39
C LYS A 2 5.93 -21.93 -1.09
N LYS A 3 6.31 -22.54 0.05
CA LYS A 3 6.43 -21.79 1.31
C LYS A 3 7.46 -20.68 1.12
N LEU A 4 7.10 -19.47 1.55
CA LEU A 4 8.04 -18.37 1.66
C LEU A 4 9.07 -18.68 2.75
N SER A 5 10.32 -18.33 2.47
CA SER A 5 11.37 -18.26 3.48
C SER A 5 11.08 -17.16 4.50
N GLU A 6 11.73 -17.23 5.67
CA GLU A 6 11.63 -16.17 6.69
C GLU A 6 12.05 -14.80 6.15
N ALA A 7 13.07 -14.75 5.28
CA ALA A 7 13.53 -13.53 4.65
C ALA A 7 12.46 -12.92 3.71
N GLU A 8 11.74 -13.76 2.95
CA GLU A 8 10.64 -13.32 2.09
C GLU A 8 9.44 -12.84 2.93
N ASN A 9 9.12 -13.51 4.05
CA ASN A 9 8.08 -13.05 4.98
C ASN A 9 8.42 -11.70 5.61
N LEU A 10 9.67 -11.51 6.04
CA LEU A 10 10.12 -10.23 6.58
C LEU A 10 10.04 -9.13 5.53
N SER A 11 10.43 -9.43 4.28
CA SER A 11 10.34 -8.49 3.16
C SER A 11 8.88 -8.11 2.87
N LEU A 12 7.96 -9.08 2.88
CA LEU A 12 6.54 -8.85 2.68
C LEU A 12 5.95 -7.95 3.78
N ALA A 13 6.29 -8.20 5.04
CA ALA A 13 5.88 -7.37 6.17
C ALA A 13 6.44 -5.94 6.05
N ALA A 14 7.70 -5.80 5.64
CA ALA A 14 8.33 -4.50 5.41
C ALA A 14 7.62 -3.71 4.29
N ILE A 15 7.28 -4.36 3.17
CA ILE A 15 6.54 -3.73 2.07
C ILE A 15 5.15 -3.30 2.53
N LEU A 16 4.41 -4.16 3.24
CA LEU A 16 3.08 -3.83 3.75
C LEU A 16 3.13 -2.62 4.70
N LYS A 17 4.13 -2.57 5.59
CA LYS A 17 4.35 -1.43 6.48
C LYS A 17 4.69 -0.16 5.70
N MET A 18 5.53 -0.26 4.68
CA MET A 18 5.91 0.86 3.82
C MET A 18 4.71 1.43 3.07
N GLU A 19 3.89 0.58 2.44
CA GLU A 19 2.67 1.00 1.73
C GLU A 19 1.67 1.67 2.67
N LYS A 20 1.47 1.13 3.88
CA LYS A 20 0.61 1.76 4.90
C LYS A 20 1.11 3.14 5.32
N ASN A 21 2.40 3.27 5.59
CA ASN A 21 3.00 4.56 5.94
C ASN A 21 2.91 5.55 4.77
N GLY A 22 3.17 5.07 3.55
CA GLY A 22 3.02 5.83 2.32
C GLY A 22 1.59 6.35 2.14
N LEU A 23 0.58 5.52 2.35
CA LEU A 23 -0.83 5.92 2.26
C LEU A 23 -1.18 7.05 3.24
N ILE A 24 -0.70 6.97 4.48
CA ILE A 24 -0.91 8.03 5.48
C ILE A 24 -0.30 9.35 4.98
N MET A 25 0.94 9.30 4.50
CA MET A 25 1.63 10.48 3.95
C MET A 25 0.92 11.02 2.70
N GLN A 26 0.49 10.15 1.79
CA GLN A 26 -0.24 10.56 0.58
C GLN A 26 -1.53 11.28 0.93
N LYS A 27 -2.33 10.75 1.86
CA LYS A 27 -3.56 11.43 2.33
C LYS A 27 -3.28 12.77 3.00
N ALA A 28 -2.17 12.88 3.74
CA ALA A 28 -1.76 14.14 4.35
C ALA A 28 -1.31 15.18 3.31
N ILE A 29 -0.61 14.76 2.25
CA ILE A 29 -0.20 15.65 1.15
C ILE A 29 -1.42 16.06 0.32
N ASP A 30 -2.29 15.11 0.02
CA ASP A 30 -3.51 15.31 -0.76
C ASP A 30 -4.42 16.41 -0.19
N SER A 31 -4.49 16.55 1.14
CA SER A 31 -5.27 17.60 1.81
C SER A 31 -4.68 19.01 1.63
N LEU A 32 -3.42 19.12 1.19
CA LEU A 32 -2.73 20.37 0.94
C LEU A 32 -2.73 20.76 -0.55
N ILE A 33 -3.14 19.87 -1.46
CA ILE A 33 -3.18 20.14 -2.89
C ILE A 33 -4.40 20.99 -3.23
N SER A 34 -4.16 22.17 -3.81
CA SER A 34 -5.22 23.08 -4.29
C SER A 34 -5.41 23.05 -5.81
N ASP A 35 -4.43 22.52 -6.56
CA ASP A 35 -4.56 22.35 -8.00
C ASP A 35 -5.43 21.12 -8.30
N GLU A 36 -6.52 21.32 -9.04
CA GLU A 36 -7.54 20.29 -9.27
C GLU A 36 -7.04 19.10 -10.11
N ASP A 37 -6.13 19.34 -11.06
CA ASP A 37 -5.56 18.26 -11.87
C ASP A 37 -4.57 17.42 -11.05
N LEU A 38 -3.76 18.07 -10.20
CA LEU A 38 -2.89 17.38 -9.25
C LEU A 38 -3.69 16.64 -8.17
N LYS A 39 -4.81 17.21 -7.71
CA LYS A 39 -5.72 16.61 -6.74
C LYS A 39 -6.27 15.28 -7.26
N ARG A 40 -6.81 15.29 -8.48
CA ARG A 40 -7.32 14.09 -9.15
C ARG A 40 -6.25 13.00 -9.31
N GLN A 41 -5.02 13.39 -9.65
CA GLN A 41 -3.90 12.43 -9.75
C GLN A 41 -3.52 11.84 -8.37
N SER A 42 -3.50 12.67 -7.34
CA SER A 42 -3.23 12.26 -5.96
C SER A 42 -4.30 11.28 -5.45
N GLU A 43 -5.59 11.56 -5.67
CA GLU A 43 -6.69 10.67 -5.31
C GLU A 43 -6.62 9.31 -6.05
N ALA A 44 -6.30 9.32 -7.35
CA ALA A 44 -6.09 8.09 -8.11
C ALA A 44 -4.91 7.28 -7.57
N SER A 45 -3.83 7.95 -7.17
CA SER A 45 -2.67 7.31 -6.54
C SER A 45 -3.00 6.71 -5.17
N ILE A 46 -3.78 7.41 -4.35
CA ILE A 46 -4.30 6.91 -3.06
C ILE A 46 -5.11 5.63 -3.28
N LEU A 47 -6.04 5.63 -4.25
CA LEU A 47 -6.84 4.46 -4.56
C LEU A 47 -5.98 3.26 -5.00
N ALA A 48 -4.97 3.51 -5.85
CA ALA A 48 -4.04 2.48 -6.26
C ALA A 48 -3.24 1.90 -5.07
N THR A 49 -2.78 2.74 -4.15
CA THR A 49 -2.11 2.33 -2.91
C THR A 49 -3.01 1.48 -2.02
N GLU A 50 -4.27 1.88 -1.82
CA GLU A 50 -5.24 1.09 -1.07
C GLU A 50 -5.50 -0.27 -1.72
N GLY A 51 -5.55 -0.33 -3.05
CA GLY A 51 -5.62 -1.57 -3.82
C GLY A 51 -4.43 -2.49 -3.56
N ARG A 52 -3.20 -1.96 -3.59
CA ARG A 52 -1.98 -2.75 -3.30
C ARG A 52 -1.97 -3.28 -1.87
N ILE A 53 -2.32 -2.45 -0.89
CA ILE A 53 -2.42 -2.88 0.53
C ILE A 53 -3.41 -4.03 0.67
N LYS A 54 -4.62 -3.90 0.11
CA LYS A 54 -5.63 -4.96 0.13
C LYS A 54 -5.15 -6.23 -0.55
N GLY A 55 -4.46 -6.11 -1.70
CA GLY A 55 -3.89 -7.23 -2.41
C GLY A 55 -2.85 -8.00 -1.58
N ILE A 56 -1.95 -7.27 -0.91
CA ILE A 56 -0.93 -7.87 -0.03
C ILE A 56 -1.59 -8.53 1.19
N GLN A 57 -2.57 -7.88 1.82
CA GLN A 57 -3.31 -8.47 2.95
C GLN A 57 -4.04 -9.74 2.56
N LYS A 58 -4.77 -9.70 1.44
CA LYS A 58 -5.45 -10.88 0.90
C LYS A 58 -4.47 -12.01 0.58
N PHE A 59 -3.30 -11.69 0.03
CA PHE A 59 -2.26 -12.67 -0.22
C PHE A 59 -1.77 -13.35 1.08
N ILE A 60 -1.56 -12.57 2.15
CA ILE A 60 -1.16 -13.08 3.46
C ILE A 60 -2.24 -14.01 4.02
N GLU A 61 -3.51 -13.58 3.99
CA GLU A 61 -4.67 -14.37 4.44
C GLU A 61 -4.81 -15.68 3.65
N ASP A 62 -4.81 -15.60 2.32
CA ASP A 62 -5.00 -16.74 1.43
C ASP A 62 -3.86 -17.78 1.55
N ASN A 63 -2.69 -17.39 2.09
CA ASN A 63 -1.52 -18.27 2.26
C ASN A 63 -1.18 -18.59 3.74
N ASN A 64 -1.98 -18.14 4.70
CA ASN A 64 -1.76 -18.32 6.15
C ASN A 64 -0.35 -17.93 6.62
N LEU A 65 0.09 -16.72 6.23
CA LEU A 65 1.39 -16.16 6.57
C LEU A 65 1.35 -15.29 7.84
#